data_AF-A0A932U180-F1
#
_entry.id   AF-A0A932U180-F1
#
_cell.length_a   1.000
_cell.length_b   1.000
_cell.length_c   1.000
_cell.angle_alpha   90.00
_cell.angle_beta   90.00
_cell.angle_gamma   90.00
#
_symmetry.space_group_name_H-M   'P 1'
#
loop_
_entity.id
_entity.type
_entity.pdbx_description
1 polymer ?
#
loop_
_entity_poly.entity_id
_entity_poly.type
_entity_poly.pdbx_seq_one_letter_code
_entity_poly.pdbx_strand_id
1 'polypeptide(L)'
;MATHRRQRRPLVFVRDLVPGTAVDSCFLLRGATLGGGNGPKLRARIWDRTGDAQLIAWQWDSAAPLVDGAYHVAGSVNVYQGNVQIAADRIEACPPDTDLQELLPTAPRSVAGMWGELERLCATCGHPDLHALLHLCLNDAALCEQWRRAPAAVLHHHAYAGGLLEHTLGVINVALSLAEHFPAADRDLLLAGAVLHDIGKTEAYTTTGLPDMTDRGRLLGHVYPGVRLVDGLIEQLPGFPQELRDRLLHVIGSHHGEREFGVLEVPRTPEAILLHYADNLDAKMKAVTAACEDSRGRAWTGPVRSLGGERIYLGTENNGVLFAPREPLEDILNQGLFAFDAPDPDPFDEDGFGANGR
;
A
#
# COMPACT_ATOMS: atom_id res chain seq x y z
N MET A 1 -3.33 0.29 51.09
CA MET A 1 -2.27 0.75 50.16
C MET A 1 -2.93 1.03 48.82
N ALA A 2 -3.19 2.31 48.52
CA ALA A 2 -3.81 2.71 47.27
C ALA A 2 -2.76 2.67 46.14
N THR A 3 -2.94 1.77 45.19
CA THR A 3 -2.18 1.74 43.94
C THR A 3 -2.54 2.99 43.14
N HIS A 4 -1.65 3.99 43.14
CA HIS A 4 -1.72 5.10 42.19
C HIS A 4 -1.57 4.53 40.77
N ARG A 5 -2.67 4.39 40.05
CA ARG A 5 -2.65 4.35 38.58
C ARG A 5 -2.06 5.69 38.13
N ARG A 6 -0.80 5.73 37.69
CA ARG A 6 -0.26 6.87 36.96
C ARG A 6 -1.20 7.12 35.78
N GLN A 7 -1.84 8.29 35.73
CA GLN A 7 -2.61 8.71 34.56
C GLN A 7 -1.64 8.72 33.37
N ARG A 8 -1.89 7.88 32.36
CA ARG A 8 -1.19 7.91 31.08
C ARG A 8 -1.32 9.32 30.52
N ARG A 9 -0.20 9.99 30.25
CA ARG A 9 -0.23 11.25 29.49
C ARG A 9 -0.66 10.92 28.06
N PRO A 10 -1.62 11.64 27.48
CA PRO A 10 -2.05 11.40 26.11
C PRO A 10 -0.90 11.71 25.14
N LEU A 11 -0.77 10.88 24.10
CA LEU A 11 0.17 11.12 23.00
C LEU A 11 -0.22 12.39 22.25
N VAL A 12 0.79 13.20 21.91
CA VAL A 12 0.68 14.28 20.94
C VAL A 12 1.07 13.73 19.58
N PHE A 13 0.19 13.87 18.59
CA PHE A 13 0.46 13.42 17.23
C PHE A 13 1.09 14.51 16.37
N VAL A 14 1.77 14.14 15.29
CA VAL A 14 2.46 15.05 14.36
C VAL A 14 1.52 16.13 13.81
N ARG A 15 0.28 15.77 13.41
CA ARG A 15 -0.69 16.76 12.92
C ARG A 15 -1.09 17.81 13.96
N ASP A 16 -0.95 17.48 15.24
CA ASP A 16 -1.35 18.30 16.38
C ASP A 16 -0.18 19.20 16.85
N LEU A 17 0.98 19.16 16.17
CA LEU A 17 2.12 20.01 16.46
C LEU A 17 1.82 21.47 16.07
N VAL A 18 1.68 22.32 17.08
CA VAL A 18 1.42 23.76 16.89
C VAL A 18 2.72 24.56 17.02
N PRO A 19 3.14 25.33 16.01
CA PRO A 19 4.31 26.20 16.11
C PRO A 19 4.28 27.13 17.32
N GLY A 20 5.43 27.29 17.99
CA GLY A 20 5.59 28.13 19.19
C GLY A 20 5.17 27.45 20.50
N THR A 21 4.77 26.16 20.46
CA THR A 21 4.40 25.39 21.66
C THR A 21 5.49 24.41 22.07
N ALA A 22 5.43 23.98 23.33
CA ALA A 22 6.24 22.88 23.83
C ALA A 22 5.57 21.53 23.53
N VAL A 23 6.38 20.51 23.32
CA VAL A 23 5.96 19.13 23.09
C VAL A 23 6.72 18.21 24.03
N ASP A 24 6.04 17.22 24.59
CA ASP A 24 6.56 16.22 25.52
C ASP A 24 5.78 14.92 25.29
N SER A 25 6.20 14.13 24.29
CA SER A 25 5.44 12.97 23.79
C SER A 25 6.34 11.92 23.12
N CYS A 26 5.82 10.71 22.94
CA CYS A 26 6.47 9.66 22.17
C CYS A 26 6.20 9.82 20.66
N PHE A 27 7.25 9.62 19.86
CA PHE A 27 7.18 9.60 18.39
C PHE A 27 8.02 8.46 17.84
N LEU A 28 7.73 8.03 16.61
CA LEU A 28 8.61 7.16 15.86
C LEU A 28 9.66 8.02 15.17
N LEU A 29 10.92 7.63 15.25
CA LEU A 29 12.07 8.40 14.80
C LEU A 29 12.86 7.55 13.81
N ARG A 30 13.28 8.17 12.70
CA ARG A 30 14.03 7.47 11.65
C ARG A 30 15.07 8.33 10.96
N GLY A 31 16.08 7.68 10.37
CA GLY A 31 17.10 8.32 9.56
C GLY A 31 17.90 9.35 10.35
N ALA A 32 18.21 9.03 11.62
CA ALA A 32 18.96 9.95 12.44
C ALA A 32 20.41 10.07 11.92
N THR A 33 20.88 11.30 11.79
CA THR A 33 22.21 11.63 11.29
C THR A 33 22.88 12.64 12.21
N LEU A 34 24.18 12.49 12.39
CA LEU A 34 24.98 13.46 13.13
C LEU A 34 25.28 14.65 12.22
N GLY A 35 25.08 15.85 12.76
CA GLY A 35 25.46 17.09 12.11
C GLY A 35 26.86 17.57 12.52
N GLY A 36 27.48 18.37 11.65
CA GLY A 36 28.76 19.01 11.88
C GLY A 36 28.67 20.53 12.01
N GLY A 37 29.76 21.15 12.47
CA GLY A 37 29.91 22.61 12.51
C GLY A 37 28.94 23.32 13.46
N ASN A 38 28.47 24.51 13.08
CA ASN A 38 27.55 25.36 13.85
C ASN A 38 26.06 24.99 13.69
N GLY A 39 25.75 23.92 12.95
CA GLY A 39 24.38 23.43 12.78
C GLY A 39 23.93 22.49 13.91
N PRO A 40 22.66 22.04 13.87
CA PRO A 40 22.16 20.98 14.75
C PRO A 40 23.07 19.76 14.74
N LYS A 41 23.34 19.22 15.92
CA LYS A 41 24.24 18.08 16.14
C LYS A 41 23.56 16.74 15.87
N LEU A 42 22.25 16.68 15.99
CA LEU A 42 21.44 15.55 15.54
C LEU A 42 20.31 16.05 14.64
N ARG A 43 20.05 15.32 13.56
CA ARG A 43 18.91 15.52 12.69
C ARG A 43 18.22 14.18 12.48
N ALA A 44 16.90 14.16 12.54
CA ALA A 44 16.11 12.98 12.23
C ALA A 44 14.75 13.39 11.66
N ARG A 45 13.96 12.40 11.28
CA ARG A 45 12.55 12.60 10.96
C ARG A 45 11.72 11.87 12.00
N ILE A 46 10.74 12.57 12.55
CA ILE A 46 9.70 11.94 13.36
C ILE A 46 8.49 11.65 12.49
N TRP A 47 7.75 10.61 12.84
CA TRP A 47 6.52 10.24 12.17
C TRP A 47 5.58 9.49 13.11
N ASP A 48 4.29 9.53 12.78
CA ASP A 48 3.25 8.71 13.36
C ASP A 48 2.10 8.55 12.35
N ARG A 49 0.98 7.96 12.77
CA ARG A 49 -0.22 7.73 11.96
C ARG A 49 -0.86 8.98 11.36
N THR A 50 -0.46 10.16 11.81
CA THR A 50 -1.03 11.45 11.38
C THR A 50 -0.10 12.25 10.48
N GLY A 51 1.13 11.79 10.26
CA GLY A 51 2.06 12.45 9.35
C GLY A 51 3.51 12.32 9.79
N ASP A 52 4.36 13.17 9.21
CA ASP A 52 5.77 13.25 9.55
C ASP A 52 6.23 14.70 9.74
N ALA A 53 7.29 14.90 10.53
CA ALA A 53 7.90 16.20 10.77
C ALA A 53 9.42 16.06 10.94
N GLN A 54 10.15 17.17 10.81
CA GLN A 54 11.57 17.17 11.09
C GLN A 54 11.84 17.19 12.59
N LEU A 55 12.92 16.55 13.02
CA LEU A 55 13.46 16.68 14.37
C LEU A 55 14.92 17.10 14.29
N ILE A 56 15.28 18.08 15.12
CA ILE A 56 16.67 18.52 15.29
C ILE A 56 17.00 18.57 16.78
N ALA A 57 18.25 18.27 17.13
CA ALA A 57 18.81 18.59 18.43
C ALA A 57 20.06 19.44 18.24
N TRP A 58 20.11 20.59 18.91
CA TRP A 58 21.26 21.50 18.85
C TRP A 58 22.46 21.00 19.65
N GLN A 59 22.22 20.09 20.60
CA GLN A 59 23.23 19.41 21.38
C GLN A 59 23.00 17.90 21.28
N TRP A 60 24.07 17.14 21.10
CA TRP A 60 24.04 15.68 21.05
C TRP A 60 25.41 15.15 21.47
N ASP A 61 25.46 14.50 22.63
CA ASP A 61 26.72 14.10 23.26
C ASP A 61 27.18 12.69 22.83
N SER A 62 26.31 11.92 22.17
CA SER A 62 26.65 10.59 21.67
C SER A 62 27.43 10.67 20.36
N ALA A 63 28.51 9.89 20.26
CA ALA A 63 29.30 9.72 19.04
C ALA A 63 28.57 8.91 17.94
N ALA A 64 27.45 8.27 18.27
CA ALA A 64 26.60 7.56 17.33
C ALA A 64 25.24 8.28 17.16
N PRO A 65 24.66 8.27 15.95
CA PRO A 65 23.28 8.70 15.76
C PRO A 65 22.32 7.74 16.48
N LEU A 66 21.08 8.19 16.66
CA LEU A 66 20.01 7.29 17.10
C LEU A 66 19.75 6.21 16.04
N VAL A 67 19.41 5.01 16.50
CA VAL A 67 18.84 3.98 15.63
C VAL A 67 17.36 4.28 15.41
N ASP A 68 16.82 3.84 14.28
CA ASP A 68 15.39 3.96 14.00
C ASP A 68 14.59 3.23 15.10
N GLY A 69 13.54 3.88 15.61
CA GLY A 69 12.83 3.38 16.77
C GLY A 69 11.84 4.37 17.36
N ALA A 70 11.19 3.99 18.46
CA ALA A 70 10.30 4.87 19.20
C ALA A 70 11.05 5.59 20.33
N TYR A 71 10.91 6.91 20.39
CA TYR A 71 11.54 7.75 21.40
C TYR A 71 10.57 8.74 22.01
N HIS A 72 10.75 9.00 23.30
CA HIS A 72 10.13 10.10 23.99
C HIS A 72 10.92 11.38 23.72
N VAL A 73 10.27 12.39 23.17
CA VAL A 73 10.87 13.65 22.74
C VAL A 73 10.23 14.80 23.53
N ALA A 74 11.08 15.58 24.18
CA ALA A 74 10.69 16.85 24.78
C ALA A 74 11.43 18.01 24.09
N GLY A 75 10.70 19.07 23.76
CA GLY A 75 11.29 20.24 23.09
C GLY A 75 10.27 21.29 22.67
N SER A 76 10.65 22.07 21.66
CA SER A 76 9.83 23.16 21.11
C SER A 76 9.46 22.90 19.65
N VAL A 77 8.22 23.22 19.28
CA VAL A 77 7.73 23.13 17.90
C VAL A 77 8.00 24.45 17.18
N ASN A 78 8.73 24.39 16.07
CA ASN A 78 9.12 25.53 15.26
C ASN A 78 8.74 25.32 13.79
N VAL A 79 8.80 26.39 13.00
CA VAL A 79 8.66 26.32 11.54
C VAL A 79 10.00 26.66 10.90
N TYR A 80 10.48 25.77 10.03
CA TYR A 80 11.70 25.98 9.26
C TYR A 80 11.42 25.75 7.78
N GLN A 81 11.70 26.75 6.94
CA GLN A 81 11.42 26.74 5.50
C GLN A 81 9.98 26.31 5.17
N GLY A 82 9.02 26.76 5.97
CA GLY A 82 7.59 26.48 5.79
C GLY A 82 7.13 25.11 6.32
N ASN A 83 8.02 24.28 6.88
CA ASN A 83 7.68 22.97 7.43
C ASN A 83 7.76 22.97 8.96
N VAL A 84 6.87 22.23 9.61
CA VAL A 84 6.89 22.01 11.06
C VAL A 84 8.10 21.16 11.44
N GLN A 85 8.78 21.53 12.52
CA GLN A 85 9.97 20.86 13.05
C GLN A 85 9.97 20.90 14.58
N ILE A 86 10.38 19.81 15.24
CA ILE A 86 10.68 19.81 16.67
C ILE A 86 12.18 20.13 16.87
N ALA A 87 12.48 21.17 17.64
CA ALA A 87 13.79 21.38 18.23
C ALA A 87 13.81 20.69 19.61
N ALA A 88 14.42 19.51 19.66
CA ALA A 88 14.45 18.65 20.82
C ALA A 88 15.50 19.13 21.83
N ASP A 89 15.06 19.25 23.08
CA ASP A 89 15.92 19.48 24.24
C ASP A 89 16.30 18.14 24.89
N ARG A 90 15.43 17.13 24.77
CA ARG A 90 15.63 15.79 25.33
C ARG A 90 15.04 14.71 24.42
N ILE A 91 15.79 13.63 24.21
CA ILE A 91 15.37 12.44 23.46
C ILE A 91 15.78 11.21 24.27
N GLU A 92 14.80 10.40 24.65
CA GLU A 92 14.98 9.25 25.54
C GLU A 92 14.16 8.05 25.04
N ALA A 93 14.43 6.86 25.57
CA ALA A 93 13.59 5.71 25.30
C ALA A 93 12.14 5.98 25.75
N CYS A 94 11.17 5.50 24.98
CA CYS A 94 9.77 5.57 25.39
C CYS A 94 9.56 4.89 26.76
N PRO A 95 8.63 5.40 27.60
CA PRO A 95 8.16 4.67 28.76
C PRO A 95 7.76 3.22 28.39
N PRO A 96 8.09 2.22 29.22
CA PRO A 96 7.79 0.81 28.93
C PRO A 96 6.30 0.50 28.73
N ASP A 97 5.43 1.35 29.27
CA ASP A 97 3.98 1.24 29.20
C ASP A 97 3.35 2.04 28.04
N THR A 98 4.16 2.69 27.21
CA THR A 98 3.68 3.36 25.99
C THR A 98 3.19 2.32 25.00
N ASP A 99 1.93 2.44 24.59
CA ASP A 99 1.38 1.64 23.50
C ASP A 99 1.84 2.21 22.16
N LEU A 100 2.94 1.68 21.62
CA LEU A 100 3.51 2.14 20.36
C LEU A 100 2.59 1.87 19.16
N GLN A 101 1.58 1.00 19.29
CA GLN A 101 0.61 0.77 18.22
C GLN A 101 -0.27 2.01 17.97
N GLU A 102 -0.49 2.85 18.98
CA GLU A 102 -1.25 4.10 18.82
C GLU A 102 -0.53 5.11 17.89
N LEU A 103 0.79 4.99 17.74
CA LEU A 103 1.61 5.81 16.85
C LEU A 103 1.63 5.28 15.41
N LEU A 104 1.32 4.00 15.20
CA LEU A 104 1.33 3.39 13.88
C LEU A 104 0.01 3.68 13.16
N PRO A 105 0.02 3.93 11.84
CA PRO A 105 -1.22 3.99 11.10
C PRO A 105 -1.96 2.66 11.26
N THR A 106 -3.29 2.70 11.29
CA THR A 106 -4.11 1.49 11.29
C THR A 106 -4.81 1.39 9.95
N ALA A 107 -5.01 0.17 9.46
CA ALA A 107 -5.83 -0.02 8.27
C ALA A 107 -7.20 0.65 8.48
N PRO A 108 -7.67 1.49 7.53
CA PRO A 108 -8.98 2.14 7.63
C PRO A 108 -10.13 1.11 7.62
N ARG A 109 -9.85 -0.11 7.19
CA ARG A 109 -10.76 -1.24 7.13
C ARG A 109 -10.32 -2.32 8.12
N SER A 110 -11.28 -3.00 8.74
CA SER A 110 -10.95 -4.13 9.64
C SER A 110 -10.24 -5.25 8.87
N VAL A 111 -9.18 -5.83 9.46
CA VAL A 111 -8.44 -6.95 8.88
C VAL A 111 -9.36 -8.14 8.62
N ALA A 112 -10.30 -8.44 9.52
CA ALA A 112 -11.27 -9.52 9.34
C ALA A 112 -12.17 -9.28 8.11
N GLY A 113 -12.66 -8.06 7.93
CA GLY A 113 -13.49 -7.71 6.77
C GLY A 113 -12.73 -7.77 5.44
N MET A 114 -11.49 -7.27 5.43
CA MET A 114 -10.60 -7.38 4.26
C MET A 114 -10.26 -8.84 3.95
N TRP A 115 -10.00 -9.65 4.97
CA TRP A 115 -9.69 -11.07 4.78
C TRP A 115 -10.87 -11.81 4.15
N GLY A 116 -12.08 -11.61 4.68
CA GLY A 116 -13.29 -12.21 4.09
C GLY A 116 -13.57 -11.74 2.66
N GLU A 117 -13.17 -10.51 2.29
CA GLU A 117 -13.23 -10.04 0.90
C GLU A 117 -12.23 -10.78 0.01
N LEU A 118 -10.99 -10.94 0.46
CA LEU A 118 -9.97 -11.70 -0.26
C LEU A 118 -10.44 -13.14 -0.52
N GLU A 119 -11.00 -13.81 0.50
CA GLU A 119 -11.57 -15.15 0.36
C GLU A 119 -12.68 -15.22 -0.69
N ARG A 120 -13.59 -14.23 -0.71
CA ARG A 120 -14.65 -14.15 -1.73
C ARG A 120 -14.10 -13.94 -3.13
N LEU A 121 -13.09 -13.08 -3.29
CA LEU A 121 -12.44 -12.83 -4.58
C LEU A 121 -11.74 -14.10 -5.09
N CYS A 122 -10.97 -14.78 -4.25
CA CYS A 122 -10.32 -16.05 -4.58
C CYS A 122 -11.34 -17.14 -4.98
N ALA A 123 -12.52 -17.16 -4.36
CA ALA A 123 -13.60 -18.08 -4.73
C ALA A 123 -14.18 -17.85 -6.14
N THR A 124 -13.93 -16.68 -6.76
CA THR A 124 -14.32 -16.40 -8.15
C THR A 124 -13.35 -16.96 -9.19
N CYS A 125 -12.21 -17.53 -8.78
CA CYS A 125 -11.26 -18.18 -9.68
C CYS A 125 -11.86 -19.50 -10.17
N GLY A 126 -12.12 -19.59 -11.47
CA GLY A 126 -12.72 -20.76 -12.12
C GLY A 126 -11.70 -21.80 -12.59
N HIS A 127 -10.45 -21.40 -12.83
CA HIS A 127 -9.39 -22.33 -13.21
C HIS A 127 -9.03 -23.27 -12.04
N PRO A 128 -9.17 -24.59 -12.17
CA PRO A 128 -9.08 -25.53 -11.05
C PRO A 128 -7.71 -25.52 -10.35
N ASP A 129 -6.60 -25.50 -11.11
CA ASP A 129 -5.26 -25.50 -10.51
C ASP A 129 -4.94 -24.20 -9.76
N LEU A 130 -5.30 -23.05 -10.32
CA LEU A 130 -5.13 -21.74 -9.66
C LEU A 130 -6.03 -21.62 -8.42
N HIS A 131 -7.27 -22.08 -8.52
CA HIS A 131 -8.19 -22.13 -7.38
C HIS A 131 -7.61 -23.01 -6.26
N ALA A 132 -7.09 -24.19 -6.58
CA ALA A 132 -6.44 -25.07 -5.61
C ALA A 132 -5.23 -24.42 -4.95
N LEU A 133 -4.40 -23.71 -5.71
CA LEU A 133 -3.26 -22.96 -5.18
C LEU A 133 -3.69 -21.83 -4.24
N LEU A 134 -4.66 -21.02 -4.63
CA LEU A 134 -5.20 -19.94 -3.80
C LEU A 134 -5.83 -20.50 -2.52
N HIS A 135 -6.58 -21.60 -2.63
CA HIS A 135 -7.15 -22.29 -1.49
C HIS A 135 -6.07 -22.84 -0.54
N LEU A 136 -4.99 -23.42 -1.08
CA LEU A 136 -3.85 -23.88 -0.28
C LEU A 136 -3.22 -22.71 0.49
N CYS A 137 -3.01 -21.57 -0.16
CA CYS A 137 -2.48 -20.36 0.48
C CYS A 137 -3.38 -19.89 1.64
N LEU A 138 -4.69 -19.81 1.41
CA LEU A 138 -5.68 -19.32 2.39
C LEU A 138 -5.91 -20.28 3.57
N ASN A 139 -5.45 -21.53 3.47
CA ASN A 139 -5.55 -22.52 4.55
C ASN A 139 -4.21 -22.78 5.28
N ASP A 140 -3.11 -22.18 4.83
CA ASP A 140 -1.86 -22.18 5.61
C ASP A 140 -1.99 -21.17 6.75
N ALA A 141 -2.23 -21.68 7.97
CA ALA A 141 -2.46 -20.87 9.15
C ALA A 141 -1.30 -19.92 9.46
N ALA A 142 -0.05 -20.35 9.26
CA ALA A 142 1.13 -19.55 9.55
C ALA A 142 1.28 -18.42 8.52
N LEU A 143 1.13 -18.74 7.24
CA LEU A 143 1.15 -17.75 6.16
C LEU A 143 0.03 -16.72 6.34
N CYS A 144 -1.20 -17.17 6.61
CA CYS A 144 -2.34 -16.29 6.82
C CYS A 144 -2.15 -15.37 8.03
N GLU A 145 -1.54 -15.86 9.11
CA GLU A 145 -1.20 -15.03 10.26
C GLU A 145 -0.19 -13.94 9.91
N GLN A 146 0.87 -14.28 9.17
CA GLN A 146 1.86 -13.31 8.73
C GLN A 146 1.26 -12.29 7.75
N TRP A 147 0.47 -12.74 6.78
CA TRP A 147 -0.15 -11.88 5.76
C TRP A 147 -1.09 -10.84 6.37
N ARG A 148 -1.92 -11.26 7.33
CA ARG A 148 -2.83 -10.34 8.05
C ARG A 148 -2.09 -9.27 8.87
N ARG A 149 -0.82 -9.49 9.21
CA ARG A 149 0.00 -8.55 10.00
C ARG A 149 1.05 -7.82 9.19
N ALA A 150 1.40 -8.30 8.00
CA ALA A 150 2.45 -7.71 7.20
C ALA A 150 2.06 -6.30 6.72
N PRO A 151 2.99 -5.34 6.78
CA PRO A 151 2.85 -4.07 6.06
C PRO A 151 3.11 -4.27 4.56
N ALA A 152 2.60 -3.38 3.71
CA ALA A 152 2.96 -3.39 2.29
C ALA A 152 4.24 -2.58 2.00
N ALA A 153 4.67 -1.73 2.94
CA ALA A 153 5.87 -0.91 2.82
C ALA A 153 6.51 -0.66 4.20
N VAL A 154 7.78 -0.26 4.23
CA VAL A 154 8.48 0.08 5.48
C VAL A 154 8.30 1.55 5.87
N LEU A 155 8.28 2.45 4.89
CA LEU A 155 8.39 3.90 5.14
C LEU A 155 7.20 4.73 4.63
N HIS A 156 6.31 4.12 3.86
CA HIS A 156 5.31 4.80 3.01
C HIS A 156 3.91 4.22 3.23
N HIS A 157 2.99 4.51 2.30
CA HIS A 157 1.60 4.00 2.33
C HIS A 157 1.56 2.51 2.64
N HIS A 158 0.65 2.10 3.52
CA HIS A 158 0.53 0.73 4.04
C HIS A 158 1.67 0.22 4.93
N ALA A 159 2.49 1.12 5.51
CA ALA A 159 3.44 0.79 6.57
C ALA A 159 2.75 0.56 7.93
N TYR A 160 1.88 -0.45 7.98
CA TYR A 160 1.13 -0.84 9.17
C TYR A 160 0.62 -2.27 9.07
N ALA A 161 0.23 -2.82 10.22
CA ALA A 161 -0.35 -4.17 10.27
C ALA A 161 -1.62 -4.27 9.42
N GLY A 162 -1.64 -5.26 8.52
CA GLY A 162 -2.72 -5.45 7.54
C GLY A 162 -2.61 -4.57 6.29
N GLY A 163 -1.55 -3.77 6.19
CA GLY A 163 -1.29 -2.93 5.01
C GLY A 163 -1.06 -3.75 3.74
N LEU A 164 -0.37 -4.90 3.84
CA LEU A 164 -0.18 -5.80 2.70
C LEU A 164 -1.52 -6.28 2.15
N LEU A 165 -2.44 -6.70 3.03
CA LEU A 165 -3.76 -7.17 2.64
C LEU A 165 -4.60 -6.08 1.97
N GLU A 166 -4.56 -4.84 2.49
CA GLU A 166 -5.27 -3.73 1.85
C GLU A 166 -4.72 -3.44 0.45
N HIS A 167 -3.39 -3.43 0.31
CA HIS A 167 -2.74 -3.21 -0.98
C HIS A 167 -3.09 -4.33 -1.98
N THR A 168 -2.98 -5.60 -1.57
CA THR A 168 -3.40 -6.73 -2.40
C THR A 168 -4.83 -6.58 -2.91
N LEU A 169 -5.78 -6.18 -2.06
CA LEU A 169 -7.17 -5.94 -2.47
C LEU A 169 -7.32 -4.77 -3.45
N GLY A 170 -6.58 -3.68 -3.24
CA GLY A 170 -6.51 -2.55 -4.18
C GLY A 170 -6.06 -2.99 -5.57
N VAL A 171 -4.96 -3.73 -5.63
CA VAL A 171 -4.40 -4.26 -6.88
C VAL A 171 -5.36 -5.25 -7.55
N ILE A 172 -5.99 -6.16 -6.81
CA ILE A 172 -6.99 -7.09 -7.38
C ILE A 172 -8.13 -6.32 -8.04
N ASN A 173 -8.68 -5.31 -7.37
CA ASN A 173 -9.80 -4.54 -7.92
C ASN A 173 -9.43 -3.81 -9.23
N VAL A 174 -8.24 -3.20 -9.28
CA VAL A 174 -7.75 -2.56 -10.51
C VAL A 174 -7.48 -3.61 -11.59
N ALA A 175 -6.80 -4.71 -11.26
CA ALA A 175 -6.44 -5.76 -12.20
C ALA A 175 -7.68 -6.42 -12.83
N LEU A 176 -8.71 -6.74 -12.03
CA LEU A 176 -9.97 -7.29 -12.54
C LEU A 176 -10.72 -6.30 -13.43
N SER A 177 -10.73 -5.00 -13.08
CA SER A 177 -11.32 -3.96 -13.92
C SER A 177 -10.60 -3.84 -15.27
N LEU A 178 -9.26 -3.98 -15.28
CA LEU A 178 -8.48 -4.01 -16.51
C LEU A 178 -8.74 -5.27 -17.33
N ALA A 179 -8.92 -6.43 -16.69
CA ALA A 179 -9.24 -7.69 -17.36
C ALA A 179 -10.56 -7.63 -18.14
N GLU A 180 -11.56 -6.93 -17.61
CA GLU A 180 -12.84 -6.71 -18.30
C GLU A 180 -12.67 -5.89 -19.58
N HIS A 181 -11.74 -4.94 -19.60
CA HIS A 181 -11.43 -4.11 -20.77
C HIS A 181 -10.48 -4.78 -21.77
N PHE A 182 -9.58 -5.64 -21.29
CA PHE A 182 -8.53 -6.25 -22.09
C PHE A 182 -8.68 -7.79 -22.12
N PRO A 183 -9.52 -8.33 -23.02
CA PRO A 183 -9.84 -9.76 -23.06
C PRO A 183 -8.67 -10.66 -23.49
N ALA A 184 -7.54 -10.08 -23.88
CA ALA A 184 -6.32 -10.81 -24.20
C ALA A 184 -5.64 -11.42 -22.96
N ALA A 185 -5.99 -10.98 -21.76
CA ALA A 185 -5.46 -11.52 -20.51
C ALA A 185 -6.38 -12.62 -19.95
N ASP A 186 -5.77 -13.71 -19.48
CA ASP A 186 -6.45 -14.70 -18.67
C ASP A 186 -6.81 -14.09 -17.30
N ARG A 187 -8.12 -13.88 -17.07
CA ARG A 187 -8.64 -13.27 -15.84
C ARG A 187 -8.21 -14.03 -14.58
N ASP A 188 -8.22 -15.35 -14.62
CA ASP A 188 -7.95 -16.17 -13.43
C ASP A 188 -6.46 -16.21 -13.11
N LEU A 189 -5.62 -16.28 -14.13
CA LEU A 189 -4.17 -16.13 -13.96
C LEU A 189 -3.80 -14.73 -13.44
N LEU A 190 -4.44 -13.69 -13.96
CA LEU A 190 -4.24 -12.33 -13.46
C LEU A 190 -4.72 -12.18 -12.02
N LEU A 191 -5.87 -12.74 -11.66
CA LEU A 191 -6.36 -12.77 -10.28
C LEU A 191 -5.38 -13.48 -9.35
N ALA A 192 -4.92 -14.67 -9.71
CA ALA A 192 -3.96 -15.42 -8.92
C ALA A 192 -2.63 -14.66 -8.77
N GLY A 193 -2.15 -14.06 -9.86
CA GLY A 193 -0.99 -13.17 -9.86
C GLY A 193 -1.19 -11.98 -8.91
N ALA A 194 -2.32 -11.28 -8.99
CA ALA A 194 -2.63 -10.13 -8.15
C ALA A 194 -2.73 -10.49 -6.65
N VAL A 195 -3.34 -11.64 -6.32
CA VAL A 195 -3.40 -12.14 -4.95
C VAL A 195 -1.99 -12.40 -4.40
N LEU A 196 -1.09 -12.97 -5.22
CA LEU A 196 0.19 -13.51 -4.76
C LEU A 196 1.40 -12.59 -5.02
N HIS A 197 1.26 -11.51 -5.78
CA HIS A 197 2.39 -10.73 -6.32
C HIS A 197 3.39 -10.30 -5.26
N ASP A 198 2.88 -9.88 -4.10
CA ASP A 198 3.65 -9.32 -3.00
C ASP A 198 3.75 -10.24 -1.79
N ILE A 199 3.35 -11.51 -1.91
CA ILE A 199 3.27 -12.42 -0.76
C ILE A 199 4.63 -12.64 -0.08
N GLY A 200 5.74 -12.43 -0.79
CA GLY A 200 7.09 -12.46 -0.22
C GLY A 200 7.34 -11.40 0.86
N LYS A 201 6.52 -10.34 0.94
CA LYS A 201 6.59 -9.34 2.03
C LYS A 201 6.29 -9.95 3.40
N THR A 202 5.60 -11.09 3.46
CA THR A 202 5.39 -11.86 4.70
C THR A 202 6.68 -12.43 5.30
N GLU A 203 7.72 -12.65 4.48
CA GLU A 203 9.06 -13.04 4.94
C GLU A 203 10.04 -11.85 4.96
N ALA A 204 9.82 -10.86 4.10
CA ALA A 204 10.76 -9.75 3.90
C ALA A 204 10.59 -8.63 4.93
N TYR A 205 9.40 -8.44 5.50
CA TYR A 205 9.10 -7.36 6.44
C TYR A 205 8.74 -7.88 7.83
N THR A 206 8.99 -7.05 8.84
CA THR A 206 8.58 -7.32 10.21
C THR A 206 7.06 -7.29 10.32
N THR A 207 6.50 -8.28 11.01
CA THR A 207 5.05 -8.39 11.28
C THR A 207 4.70 -8.07 12.74
N THR A 208 5.71 -7.71 13.53
CA THR A 208 5.59 -7.27 14.92
C THR A 208 6.45 -6.04 15.14
N GLY A 209 5.99 -5.13 16.00
CA GLY A 209 6.68 -3.87 16.27
C GLY A 209 6.59 -2.88 15.10
N LEU A 210 7.64 -2.08 14.95
CA LEU A 210 7.73 -1.10 13.88
C LEU A 210 7.95 -1.80 12.52
N PRO A 211 7.28 -1.35 11.45
CA PRO A 211 7.59 -1.81 10.09
C PRO A 211 9.07 -1.58 9.78
N ASP A 212 9.75 -2.66 9.42
CA ASP A 212 11.15 -2.69 8.99
C ASP A 212 11.36 -3.90 8.07
N MET A 213 12.49 -3.94 7.36
CA MET A 213 12.91 -5.12 6.63
C MET A 213 13.59 -6.12 7.58
N THR A 214 13.26 -7.40 7.43
CA THR A 214 14.03 -8.49 8.02
C THR A 214 15.41 -8.58 7.35
N ASP A 215 16.39 -9.25 7.97
CA ASP A 215 17.69 -9.48 7.32
C ASP A 215 17.54 -10.20 5.98
N ARG A 216 16.58 -11.14 5.91
CA ARG A 216 16.21 -11.83 4.68
C ARG A 216 15.65 -10.86 3.64
N GLY A 217 14.77 -9.94 4.04
CA GLY A 217 14.23 -8.90 3.16
C GLY A 217 15.30 -7.94 2.66
N ARG A 218 16.23 -7.51 3.51
CA ARG A 218 17.35 -6.64 3.10
C ARG A 218 18.28 -7.35 2.11
N LEU A 219 18.50 -8.65 2.29
CA LEU A 219 19.38 -9.44 1.45
C LEU A 219 18.75 -9.85 0.11
N LEU A 220 17.46 -10.23 0.11
CA LEU A 220 16.79 -10.89 -1.02
C LEU A 220 15.63 -10.08 -1.61
N GLY A 221 15.27 -8.94 -1.02
CA GLY A 221 14.03 -8.23 -1.35
C GLY A 221 12.78 -9.04 -0.97
N HIS A 222 11.69 -8.83 -1.69
CA HIS A 222 10.43 -9.58 -1.51
C HIS A 222 10.00 -10.37 -2.75
N VAL A 223 10.41 -9.97 -3.97
CA VAL A 223 10.03 -10.63 -5.22
C VAL A 223 10.54 -12.07 -5.27
N TYR A 224 11.84 -12.29 -5.07
CA TYR A 224 12.42 -13.64 -5.07
C TYR A 224 11.82 -14.54 -3.97
N PRO A 225 11.74 -14.10 -2.69
CA PRO A 225 11.04 -14.87 -1.67
C PRO A 225 9.58 -15.21 -2.03
N GLY A 226 8.85 -14.28 -2.65
CA GLY A 226 7.47 -14.47 -3.10
C GLY A 226 7.36 -15.56 -4.18
N VAL A 227 8.17 -15.46 -5.24
CA VAL A 227 8.25 -16.48 -6.30
C VAL A 227 8.59 -17.84 -5.70
N ARG A 228 9.61 -17.92 -4.84
CA ARG A 228 10.03 -19.17 -4.18
C ARG A 228 8.92 -19.76 -3.29
N LEU A 229 8.18 -18.92 -2.56
CA LEU A 229 7.09 -19.36 -1.70
C LEU A 229 5.96 -19.97 -2.54
N VAL A 230 5.54 -19.27 -3.60
CA VAL A 230 4.48 -19.74 -4.50
C VAL A 230 4.90 -21.02 -5.21
N ASP A 231 6.15 -21.08 -5.66
CA ASP A 231 6.69 -22.27 -6.33
C ASP A 231 6.66 -23.51 -5.42
N GLY A 232 7.05 -23.36 -4.15
CA GLY A 232 6.96 -24.44 -3.16
C GLY A 232 5.53 -24.84 -2.77
N LEU A 233 4.55 -23.94 -2.94
CA LEU A 233 3.13 -24.29 -2.79
C LEU A 233 2.61 -25.06 -4.00
N ILE A 234 3.04 -24.70 -5.22
CA ILE A 234 2.71 -25.43 -6.45
C ILE A 234 3.24 -26.87 -6.38
N GLU A 235 4.43 -27.10 -5.81
CA GLU A 235 5.00 -28.45 -5.64
C GLU A 235 4.14 -29.38 -4.78
N GLN A 236 3.26 -28.83 -3.94
CA GLN A 236 2.32 -29.60 -3.12
C GLN A 236 1.03 -29.97 -3.87
N LEU A 237 0.88 -29.55 -5.13
CA LEU A 237 -0.27 -29.82 -5.99
C LEU A 237 0.14 -30.76 -7.14
N PRO A 238 -0.03 -32.09 -6.98
CA PRO A 238 0.33 -33.04 -8.02
C PRO A 238 -0.44 -32.78 -9.31
N GLY A 239 0.30 -32.69 -10.42
CA GLY A 239 -0.29 -32.48 -11.75
C GLY A 239 -0.50 -31.02 -12.15
N PHE A 240 -0.07 -30.05 -11.33
CA PHE A 240 -0.10 -28.63 -11.71
C PHE A 240 0.64 -28.42 -13.05
N PRO A 241 -0.02 -27.86 -14.09
CA PRO A 241 0.59 -27.76 -15.42
C PRO A 241 1.85 -26.89 -15.42
N GLN A 242 2.95 -27.41 -16.00
CA GLN A 242 4.24 -26.70 -16.02
C GLN A 242 4.14 -25.32 -16.70
N GLU A 243 3.44 -25.21 -17.83
CA GLU A 243 3.23 -23.93 -18.51
C GLU A 243 2.50 -22.91 -17.63
N LEU A 244 1.47 -23.36 -16.90
CA LEU A 244 0.72 -22.49 -16.00
C LEU A 244 1.59 -22.03 -14.82
N ARG A 245 2.43 -22.93 -14.30
CA ARG A 245 3.42 -22.61 -13.25
C ARG A 245 4.37 -21.52 -13.75
N ASP A 246 4.99 -21.72 -14.90
CA ASP A 246 5.96 -20.77 -15.45
C ASP A 246 5.32 -19.39 -15.73
N ARG A 247 4.09 -19.36 -16.27
CA ARG A 247 3.34 -18.12 -16.47
C ARG A 247 3.02 -17.41 -15.15
N LEU A 248 2.54 -18.13 -14.13
CA LEU A 248 2.23 -17.52 -12.83
C LEU A 248 3.47 -16.98 -12.13
N LEU A 249 4.57 -17.74 -12.11
CA LEU A 249 5.84 -17.28 -11.54
C LEU A 249 6.39 -16.08 -12.32
N HIS A 250 6.21 -16.03 -13.64
CA HIS A 250 6.58 -14.87 -14.45
C HIS A 250 5.75 -13.64 -14.08
N VAL A 251 4.42 -13.78 -13.93
CA VAL A 251 3.52 -12.70 -13.50
C VAL A 251 3.97 -12.13 -12.14
N ILE A 252 4.25 -12.99 -11.17
CA ILE A 252 4.73 -12.58 -9.84
C ILE A 252 6.15 -12.00 -9.93
N GLY A 253 7.06 -12.63 -10.67
CA GLY A 253 8.46 -12.21 -10.75
C GLY A 253 8.70 -10.90 -11.50
N SER A 254 7.71 -10.43 -12.27
CA SER A 254 7.81 -9.27 -13.15
C SER A 254 6.93 -8.08 -12.77
N HIS A 255 6.14 -8.15 -11.70
CA HIS A 255 5.10 -7.15 -11.40
C HIS A 255 5.63 -5.72 -11.19
N HIS A 256 6.88 -5.51 -10.76
CA HIS A 256 7.47 -4.16 -10.68
C HIS A 256 7.77 -3.53 -12.06
N GLY A 257 7.63 -4.28 -13.17
CA GLY A 257 7.69 -3.77 -14.55
C GLY A 257 9.08 -3.58 -15.12
N GLU A 258 9.95 -2.87 -14.41
CA GLU A 258 11.27 -2.48 -14.90
C GLU A 258 12.40 -3.10 -14.06
N ARG A 259 13.52 -3.41 -14.72
CA ARG A 259 14.71 -3.99 -14.07
C ARG A 259 15.26 -3.09 -12.95
N GLU A 260 15.13 -1.78 -13.12
CA GLU A 260 15.53 -0.78 -12.11
C GLU A 260 14.69 -0.85 -10.84
N PHE A 261 13.49 -1.43 -10.91
CA PHE A 261 12.58 -1.65 -9.78
C PHE A 261 12.69 -3.06 -9.17
N GLY A 262 13.72 -3.84 -9.55
CA GLY A 262 14.05 -5.09 -8.87
C GLY A 262 13.23 -6.32 -9.30
N VAL A 263 12.67 -6.30 -10.52
CA VAL A 263 12.06 -7.51 -11.12
C VAL A 263 13.10 -8.60 -11.42
N LEU A 264 12.66 -9.86 -11.45
CA LEU A 264 13.46 -10.98 -11.99
C LEU A 264 13.56 -10.89 -13.52
N GLU A 265 12.48 -10.45 -14.15
CA GLU A 265 12.38 -10.22 -15.59
C GLU A 265 11.26 -9.20 -15.85
N VAL A 266 11.32 -8.48 -16.98
CA VAL A 266 10.25 -7.54 -17.36
C VAL A 266 8.96 -8.28 -17.76
N PRO A 267 7.77 -7.66 -17.64
CA PRO A 267 6.52 -8.24 -18.11
C PRO A 267 6.57 -8.67 -19.57
N ARG A 268 6.08 -9.88 -19.86
CA ARG A 268 6.10 -10.50 -21.21
C ARG A 268 4.82 -11.24 -21.56
N THR A 269 3.84 -11.25 -20.66
CA THR A 269 2.49 -11.78 -20.92
C THR A 269 1.48 -10.66 -20.68
N PRO A 270 0.27 -10.75 -21.28
CA PRO A 270 -0.79 -9.78 -21.02
C PRO A 270 -1.08 -9.61 -19.53
N GLU A 271 -1.14 -10.72 -18.77
CA GLU A 271 -1.41 -10.69 -17.34
C GLU A 271 -0.30 -9.97 -16.56
N ALA A 272 0.98 -10.24 -16.89
CA ALA A 272 2.10 -9.58 -16.25
C ALA A 272 2.11 -8.07 -16.53
N ILE A 273 1.78 -7.67 -17.76
CA ILE A 273 1.70 -6.26 -18.16
C ILE A 273 0.57 -5.56 -17.41
N LEU A 274 -0.63 -6.16 -17.38
CA LEU A 274 -1.77 -5.60 -16.68
C LEU A 274 -1.53 -5.53 -15.17
N LEU A 275 -0.96 -6.57 -14.56
CA LEU A 275 -0.64 -6.58 -13.14
C LEU A 275 0.35 -5.47 -12.78
N HIS A 276 1.40 -5.29 -13.59
CA HIS A 276 2.36 -4.22 -13.37
C HIS A 276 1.69 -2.84 -13.33
N TYR A 277 0.84 -2.54 -14.31
CA TYR A 277 0.14 -1.27 -14.34
C TYR A 277 -0.91 -1.14 -13.23
N ALA A 278 -1.57 -2.24 -12.85
CA ALA A 278 -2.51 -2.25 -11.73
C ALA A 278 -1.81 -1.91 -10.41
N ASP A 279 -0.71 -2.58 -10.11
CA ASP A 279 0.12 -2.35 -8.93
C ASP A 279 0.67 -0.91 -8.89
N ASN A 280 1.27 -0.48 -10.01
CA ASN A 280 1.83 0.87 -10.11
C ASN A 280 0.78 1.97 -9.95
N LEU A 281 -0.42 1.76 -10.52
CA LEU A 281 -1.52 2.70 -10.43
C LEU A 281 -2.08 2.78 -9.00
N ASP A 282 -2.31 1.65 -8.34
CA ASP A 282 -2.79 1.60 -6.94
C ASP A 282 -1.83 2.37 -6.03
N ALA A 283 -0.53 2.06 -6.10
CA ALA A 283 0.49 2.73 -5.31
C ALA A 283 0.54 4.25 -5.54
N LYS A 284 0.45 4.69 -6.81
CA LYS A 284 0.45 6.13 -7.16
C LYS A 284 -0.82 6.83 -6.68
N MET A 285 -2.00 6.24 -6.89
CA MET A 285 -3.27 6.86 -6.50
C MET A 285 -3.48 6.90 -4.99
N LYS A 286 -2.96 5.92 -4.24
CA LYS A 286 -2.90 5.99 -2.77
C LYS A 286 -2.01 7.15 -2.32
N ALA A 287 -0.86 7.36 -2.96
CA ALA A 287 0.02 8.48 -2.65
C ALA A 287 -0.62 9.84 -2.97
N VAL A 288 -1.33 9.94 -4.10
CA VAL A 288 -2.12 11.12 -4.44
C VAL A 288 -3.18 11.36 -3.37
N THR A 289 -3.97 10.34 -3.01
CA THR A 289 -5.05 10.46 -2.02
C THR A 289 -4.53 11.02 -0.70
N ALA A 290 -3.44 10.46 -0.17
CA ALA A 290 -2.80 10.95 1.06
C ALA A 290 -2.33 12.41 0.92
N ALA A 291 -1.66 12.75 -0.18
CA ALA A 291 -1.19 14.12 -0.43
C ALA A 291 -2.35 15.13 -0.53
N CYS A 292 -3.52 14.69 -1.03
CA CYS A 292 -4.72 15.50 -1.09
C CYS A 292 -5.32 15.73 0.31
N GLU A 293 -5.35 14.70 1.15
CA GLU A 293 -5.81 14.83 2.54
C GLU A 293 -4.94 15.81 3.35
N ASP A 294 -3.62 15.74 3.17
CA ASP A 294 -2.66 16.66 3.80
C ASP A 294 -2.78 18.11 3.29
N SER A 295 -3.39 18.29 2.13
CA SER A 295 -3.46 19.58 1.42
C SER A 295 -4.89 20.13 1.33
N ARG A 296 -5.80 19.66 2.19
CA ARG A 296 -7.16 20.20 2.30
C ARG A 296 -7.16 21.71 2.46
N GLY A 297 -8.08 22.39 1.75
CA GLY A 297 -8.13 23.85 1.68
C GLY A 297 -7.05 24.52 0.84
N ARG A 298 -6.20 23.76 0.14
CA ARG A 298 -5.19 24.29 -0.80
C ARG A 298 -5.51 23.88 -2.22
N ALA A 299 -5.09 24.69 -3.19
CA ALA A 299 -5.24 24.39 -4.61
C ALA A 299 -4.21 23.38 -5.14
N TRP A 300 -3.12 23.15 -4.39
CA TRP A 300 -2.02 22.26 -4.79
C TRP A 300 -1.58 21.43 -3.60
N THR A 301 -1.16 20.20 -3.87
CA THR A 301 -0.49 19.36 -2.87
C THR A 301 0.96 19.78 -2.64
N GLY A 302 1.55 19.27 -1.56
CA GLY A 302 3.01 19.13 -1.49
C GLY A 302 3.56 18.19 -2.57
N PRO A 303 4.89 18.18 -2.79
CA PRO A 303 5.55 17.24 -3.70
C PRO A 303 5.26 15.77 -3.38
N VAL A 304 4.83 14.99 -4.37
CA VAL A 304 4.51 13.56 -4.25
C VAL A 304 5.67 12.74 -4.78
N ARG A 305 6.43 12.09 -3.89
CA ARG A 305 7.69 11.40 -4.26
C ARG A 305 7.52 10.24 -5.23
N SER A 306 6.44 9.45 -5.09
CA SER A 306 6.13 8.34 -6.01
C SER A 306 5.78 8.80 -7.43
N LEU A 307 5.57 10.10 -7.61
CA LEU A 307 5.36 10.75 -8.90
C LEU A 307 6.55 11.63 -9.29
N GLY A 308 7.77 11.30 -8.85
CA GLY A 308 8.96 12.09 -9.18
C GLY A 308 9.04 13.45 -8.48
N GLY A 309 8.23 13.69 -7.46
CA GLY A 309 8.18 14.97 -6.73
C GLY A 309 7.18 15.97 -7.32
N GLU A 310 6.34 15.55 -8.26
CA GLU A 310 5.29 16.40 -8.83
C GLU A 310 4.25 16.83 -7.78
N ARG A 311 3.58 17.96 -8.06
CA ARG A 311 2.48 18.47 -7.23
C ARG A 311 1.15 18.25 -7.94
N ILE A 312 0.14 17.83 -7.19
CA ILE A 312 -1.18 17.58 -7.74
C ILE A 312 -2.05 18.82 -7.55
N TYR A 313 -2.69 19.26 -8.63
CA TYR A 313 -3.67 20.35 -8.59
C TYR A 313 -5.02 19.82 -8.11
N LEU A 314 -5.57 20.44 -7.06
CA LEU A 314 -6.84 20.04 -6.41
C LEU A 314 -8.03 20.89 -6.85
N GLY A 315 -7.81 21.92 -7.65
CA GLY A 315 -8.83 22.92 -7.98
C GLY A 315 -9.02 23.97 -6.87
N THR A 316 -9.56 25.12 -7.25
CA THR A 316 -9.83 26.25 -6.32
C THR A 316 -11.25 26.26 -5.76
N GLU A 317 -12.18 25.50 -6.37
CA GLU A 317 -13.61 25.57 -6.06
C GLU A 317 -14.10 24.51 -5.06
N ASN A 318 -13.34 23.43 -4.85
CA ASN A 318 -13.76 22.28 -4.02
C ASN A 318 -13.24 22.28 -2.58
N ASN A 319 -12.68 23.39 -2.09
CA ASN A 319 -12.11 23.50 -0.73
C ASN A 319 -11.11 22.37 -0.37
N GLY A 320 -10.47 21.75 -1.38
CA GLY A 320 -9.53 20.64 -1.21
C GLY A 320 -10.15 19.26 -0.97
N VAL A 321 -11.41 19.02 -1.35
CA VAL A 321 -12.02 17.67 -1.37
C VAL A 321 -12.16 17.20 -2.82
N LEU A 322 -11.35 16.21 -3.22
CA LEU A 322 -11.31 15.75 -4.62
C LEU A 322 -12.50 14.88 -5.05
N PHE A 323 -13.32 14.41 -4.11
CA PHE A 323 -14.41 13.49 -4.45
C PHE A 323 -15.63 13.74 -3.55
N ALA A 324 -16.74 14.18 -4.14
CA ALA A 324 -18.03 13.70 -3.67
C ALA A 324 -18.02 12.17 -3.86
N PRO A 325 -18.53 11.37 -2.90
CA PRO A 325 -18.65 9.92 -3.10
C PRO A 325 -19.34 9.69 -4.44
N ARG A 326 -18.69 8.97 -5.37
CA ARG A 326 -19.34 8.56 -6.61
C ARG A 326 -20.51 7.66 -6.23
N GLU A 327 -21.68 7.92 -6.78
CA GLU A 327 -22.74 6.91 -6.78
C GLU A 327 -22.18 5.61 -7.39
N PRO A 328 -22.60 4.44 -6.88
CA PRO A 328 -22.24 3.15 -7.47
C PRO A 328 -22.37 3.19 -9.00
N LEU A 329 -21.45 2.55 -9.72
CA LEU A 329 -21.45 2.53 -11.18
C LEU A 329 -22.79 2.03 -11.75
N GLU A 330 -23.49 1.18 -11.01
CA GLU A 330 -24.84 0.68 -11.29
C GLU A 330 -25.88 1.81 -11.41
N ASP A 331 -25.78 2.87 -10.61
CA ASP A 331 -26.70 4.01 -10.66
C ASP A 331 -26.42 4.94 -11.85
N ILE A 332 -25.16 5.05 -12.28
CA ILE A 332 -24.76 5.82 -13.47
C ILE A 332 -25.20 5.11 -14.76
N LEU A 333 -25.11 3.78 -14.80
CA LEU A 333 -25.61 2.98 -15.93
C LEU A 333 -27.14 3.02 -16.02
N ASN A 334 -27.83 3.04 -14.87
CA ASN A 334 -29.29 3.18 -14.83
C ASN A 334 -29.79 4.59 -15.18
N GLN A 335 -28.93 5.61 -15.18
CA GLN A 335 -29.25 6.99 -15.59
C GLN A 335 -29.16 7.23 -17.10
N GLY A 336 -28.91 6.20 -17.92
CA GLY A 336 -29.08 6.26 -19.38
C GLY A 336 -28.04 7.12 -20.13
N LEU A 337 -26.90 7.44 -19.51
CA LEU A 337 -25.86 8.29 -20.12
C LEU A 337 -24.92 7.55 -21.09
N PHE A 338 -25.06 6.23 -21.22
CA PHE A 338 -24.42 5.42 -22.26
C PHE A 338 -25.43 4.45 -22.85
N ALA A 339 -26.48 4.97 -23.49
CA ALA A 339 -27.14 4.21 -24.54
C ALA A 339 -26.13 4.08 -25.68
N PHE A 340 -25.46 2.92 -25.77
CA PHE A 340 -24.91 2.51 -27.05
C PHE A 340 -26.11 2.32 -27.96
N ASP A 341 -26.34 3.28 -28.87
CA ASP A 341 -27.27 3.08 -29.96
C ASP A 341 -26.89 1.76 -30.63
N ALA A 342 -27.82 0.80 -30.57
CA ALA A 342 -27.69 -0.42 -31.35
C ALA A 342 -27.46 -0.02 -32.81
N PRO A 343 -26.57 -0.71 -33.55
CA PRO A 343 -26.42 -0.44 -34.96
C PRO A 343 -27.80 -0.58 -35.63
N ASP A 344 -28.18 0.43 -36.42
CA ASP A 344 -29.40 0.44 -37.22
C ASP A 344 -29.54 -0.91 -37.94
N PRO A 345 -30.74 -1.55 -37.91
CA PRO A 345 -30.96 -2.75 -38.71
C PRO A 345 -30.76 -2.39 -40.19
N ASP A 346 -29.92 -3.19 -40.85
CA ASP A 346 -29.57 -3.11 -42.26
C ASP A 346 -30.83 -2.97 -43.14
N PRO A 347 -30.98 -1.92 -43.96
CA PRO A 347 -32.20 -1.68 -44.72
C PRO A 347 -32.37 -2.59 -45.96
N PHE A 348 -31.70 -3.75 -46.03
CA PHE A 348 -31.69 -4.61 -47.22
C PHE A 348 -32.11 -6.07 -47.01
N ASP A 349 -32.96 -6.36 -46.01
CA ASP A 349 -33.60 -7.68 -45.89
C ASP A 349 -35.14 -7.60 -45.92
N GLU A 350 -35.69 -7.12 -47.03
CA GLU A 350 -37.03 -7.52 -47.49
C GLU A 350 -37.06 -7.60 -49.02
N ASP A 351 -36.88 -8.80 -49.56
CA ASP A 351 -37.65 -9.27 -50.71
C ASP A 351 -37.69 -10.82 -50.74
N GLY A 352 -38.71 -11.34 -50.07
CA GLY A 352 -39.68 -12.27 -50.67
C GLY A 352 -39.19 -13.59 -51.24
N PHE A 353 -39.39 -14.66 -50.47
CA PHE A 353 -39.67 -15.99 -51.01
C PHE A 353 -40.82 -15.93 -52.03
N GLY A 354 -40.53 -16.31 -53.28
CA GLY A 354 -41.52 -16.58 -54.32
C GLY A 354 -41.22 -17.91 -55.01
N ALA A 355 -41.93 -18.97 -54.60
CA ALA A 355 -41.89 -20.28 -55.22
C ALA A 355 -42.43 -20.26 -56.67
N ASN A 356 -41.79 -21.02 -57.57
CA ASN A 356 -42.31 -21.74 -58.74
C ASN A 356 -41.06 -22.27 -59.50
N GLY A 357 -40.85 -23.54 -59.85
CA GLY A 357 -41.78 -24.54 -60.32
C GLY A 357 -41.44 -24.91 -61.78
N ARG A 358 -40.43 -25.78 -61.98
CA ARG A 358 -40.28 -26.84 -63.02
C ARG A 358 -38.83 -27.26 -63.21
#